data_AF-A0A1C4V493-F1
#
_entry.id   AF-A0A1C4V493-F1
#
_cell.length_a   1.000
_cell.length_b   1.000
_cell.length_c   1.000
_cell.angle_alpha   90.00
_cell.angle_beta   90.00
_cell.angle_gamma   90.00
#
_symmetry.space_group_name_H-M   'P 1'
#
loop_
_entity.id
_entity.type
_entity.pdbx_description
1 polymer ?
#
loop_
_entity_poly.entity_id
_entity_poly.type
_entity_poly.pdbx_seq_one_letter_code
_entity_poly.pdbx_strand_id
1 'polypeptide(L)'
;MEHQSLTPATQAVLDALTTLGQGNVQELADTSGKARSTTDRAIKALAEAGLIVAVDPDADAAEGTPTQWTLATPAEATDTAPQDADQDDEHTAGTDAPEPTDLSPDAEANEPDSEPAETPDGPADNDVDGDISQDGKTGHGESGDADGTEPDTDPANQGDGADTDEPTDLGDQPDAGDGGSADDGQDETPAAAVVQPARPGDRKVMAIKGVLADHGDGGATLDVIVAESGIGHATATRLLTAMEQADAARRLPGLPQRWIPGPTKASEVDPNPEPPRCPLCHQVIRGLATAPDATATVQSLIRPDGTLHIVAPDGETHVVDLPTLMPPRTAGVARSAGRRGDGTVNTDGSQPFGRGELEKLTLDVLAAHPGHAMTPQDIATAISAQLDRAVSSGAVRNNCTKAAAAGRILLVSDAPLTFAYPAPTSDGPDGQADPS
;
A
#
# COMPACT_ATOMS: atom_id res chain seq x y z
N MET A 1 17.77 26.31 5.32
CA MET A 1 17.96 24.85 5.38
C MET A 1 16.58 24.26 5.53
N GLU A 2 16.11 23.58 4.49
CA GLU A 2 14.77 23.01 4.46
C GLU A 2 14.71 21.86 5.45
N HIS A 3 13.80 21.91 6.42
CA HIS A 3 13.59 20.83 7.38
C HIS A 3 12.90 19.67 6.67
N GLN A 4 13.67 18.84 5.99
CA GLN A 4 13.18 17.57 5.43
C GLN A 4 12.54 16.77 6.56
N SER A 5 11.25 16.49 6.40
CA SER A 5 10.47 15.75 7.39
C SER A 5 10.89 14.28 7.35
N LEU A 6 11.93 13.92 8.10
CA LEU A 6 12.40 12.55 8.23
C LEU A 6 11.31 11.70 8.90
N THR A 7 11.09 10.49 8.38
CA THR A 7 10.17 9.55 9.03
C THR A 7 10.74 9.10 10.38
N PRO A 8 9.92 8.68 11.36
CA PRO A 8 10.42 8.21 12.65
C PRO A 8 11.42 7.07 12.55
N ALA A 9 11.30 6.21 11.53
CA ALA A 9 12.26 5.14 11.28
C ALA A 9 13.59 5.67 10.72
N THR A 10 13.53 6.65 9.81
CA THR A 10 14.72 7.31 9.26
C THR A 10 15.48 8.08 10.33
N GLN A 11 14.77 8.77 11.22
CA GLN A 11 15.37 9.48 12.36
C GLN A 11 16.09 8.52 13.30
N ALA A 12 15.47 7.39 13.67
CA ALA A 12 16.08 6.41 14.56
C ALA A 12 17.39 5.81 13.99
N VAL A 13 17.47 5.62 12.66
CA VAL A 13 18.69 5.14 12.00
C VAL A 13 19.75 6.24 11.93
N LEU A 14 19.36 7.49 11.73
CA LEU A 14 20.28 8.63 11.79
C LEU A 14 20.88 8.79 13.20
N ASP A 15 20.05 8.68 14.25
CA ASP A 15 20.50 8.75 15.64
C ASP A 15 21.45 7.59 15.98
N ALA A 16 21.15 6.38 15.51
CA ALA A 16 22.05 5.23 15.65
C ALA A 16 23.40 5.47 14.96
N LEU A 17 23.39 6.06 13.77
CA LEU A 17 24.61 6.40 13.04
C LEU A 17 25.42 7.52 13.74
N THR A 18 24.76 8.53 14.32
CA THR A 18 25.44 9.55 15.14
C THR A 18 26.08 8.97 16.39
N THR A 19 25.49 7.91 16.95
CA THR A 19 26.01 7.22 18.14
C THR A 19 27.22 6.35 17.81
N LEU A 20 27.17 5.63 16.68
CA LEU A 20 28.25 4.72 16.26
C LEU A 20 29.38 5.44 15.52
N GLY A 21 29.11 6.61 14.92
CA GLY A 21 30.03 7.33 14.02
C GLY A 21 30.13 6.70 12.63
N GLN A 22 30.28 5.37 12.57
CA GLN A 22 30.21 4.57 11.36
C GLN A 22 29.59 3.21 11.69
N GLY A 23 28.85 2.63 10.74
CA GLY A 23 28.25 1.31 10.97
C GLY A 23 27.75 0.65 9.70
N ASN A 24 27.72 -0.67 9.70
CA ASN A 24 27.07 -1.46 8.66
C ASN A 24 25.56 -1.61 8.93
N VAL A 25 24.82 -2.13 7.94
CA VAL A 25 23.34 -2.28 8.02
C VAL A 25 22.89 -3.07 9.26
N GLN A 26 23.65 -4.10 9.67
CA GLN A 26 23.31 -4.94 10.81
C GLN A 26 23.48 -4.18 12.13
N GLU A 27 24.62 -3.52 12.32
CA GLU A 27 24.90 -2.70 13.51
C GLU A 27 23.89 -1.55 13.66
N LEU A 28 23.49 -0.93 12.55
CA LEU A 28 22.48 0.11 12.53
C LEU A 28 21.08 -0.42 12.84
N ALA A 29 20.74 -1.63 12.39
CA ALA A 29 19.46 -2.27 12.70
C ALA A 29 19.37 -2.61 14.21
N ASP A 30 20.44 -3.17 14.75
CA ASP A 30 20.52 -3.56 16.16
C ASP A 30 20.48 -2.33 17.08
N THR A 31 21.22 -1.27 16.74
CA THR A 31 21.28 -0.03 17.53
C THR A 31 19.99 0.80 17.42
N SER A 32 19.34 0.83 16.26
CA SER A 32 18.08 1.57 16.07
C SER A 32 16.83 0.80 16.54
N GLY A 33 16.98 -0.50 16.86
CA GLY A 33 15.87 -1.39 17.19
C GLY A 33 14.88 -1.59 16.05
N LYS A 34 15.35 -1.47 14.79
CA LYS A 34 14.52 -1.62 13.58
C LYS A 34 14.84 -2.90 12.85
N ALA A 35 13.84 -3.44 12.15
CA ALA A 35 14.06 -4.59 11.27
C ALA A 35 14.99 -4.20 10.12
N ARG A 36 15.89 -5.11 9.74
CA ARG A 36 16.90 -4.92 8.68
C ARG A 36 16.34 -4.28 7.39
N SER A 37 15.19 -4.76 6.90
CA SER A 37 14.54 -4.20 5.70
C SER A 37 14.08 -2.74 5.85
N THR A 38 13.73 -2.33 7.08
CA THR A 38 13.39 -0.95 7.40
C THR A 38 14.66 -0.09 7.49
N THR A 39 15.72 -0.64 8.08
CA THR A 39 17.04 0.00 8.15
C THR A 39 17.63 0.23 6.76
N ASP A 40 17.58 -0.76 5.86
CA ASP A 40 18.01 -0.62 4.47
C ASP A 40 17.26 0.51 3.74
N ARG A 41 15.93 0.58 3.92
CA ARG A 41 15.13 1.66 3.33
C ARG A 41 15.49 3.03 3.91
N ALA A 42 15.76 3.10 5.21
CA ALA A 42 16.16 4.34 5.88
C ALA A 42 17.55 4.81 5.43
N ILE A 43 18.52 3.90 5.32
CA ILE A 43 19.87 4.18 4.79
C ILE A 43 19.77 4.72 3.37
N LYS A 44 18.99 4.07 2.50
CA LYS A 44 18.77 4.55 1.12
C LYS A 44 18.20 5.97 1.10
N ALA A 45 17.18 6.25 1.92
CA ALA A 45 16.58 7.59 1.98
C ALA A 45 17.56 8.65 2.52
N LEU A 46 18.39 8.31 3.51
CA LEU A 46 19.41 9.22 4.05
C LEU A 46 20.54 9.49 3.04
N ALA A 47 20.94 8.47 2.27
CA ALA A 47 21.94 8.60 1.22
C ALA A 47 21.41 9.44 0.04
N GLU A 48 20.17 9.22 -0.39
CA GLU A 48 19.49 10.04 -1.41
C GLU A 48 19.34 11.51 -0.96
N ALA A 49 19.16 11.73 0.35
CA ALA A 49 19.12 13.07 0.94
C ALA A 49 20.52 13.70 1.12
N GLY A 50 21.61 12.98 0.82
CA GLY A 50 22.98 13.44 1.00
C GLY A 50 23.40 13.61 2.46
N LEU A 51 22.69 12.96 3.40
CA LEU A 51 22.96 13.05 4.84
C LEU A 51 23.99 12.03 5.32
N ILE A 52 24.16 10.94 4.56
CA ILE A 52 25.14 9.89 4.84
C ILE A 52 25.86 9.51 3.55
N VAL A 53 27.08 9.00 3.69
CA VAL A 53 27.91 8.50 2.60
C VAL A 53 28.41 7.11 2.92
N ALA A 54 28.60 6.29 1.89
CA ALA A 54 29.32 5.03 2.02
C ALA A 54 30.80 5.34 2.24
N VAL A 55 31.40 4.75 3.29
CA VAL A 55 32.83 4.91 3.60
C VAL A 55 33.69 4.17 2.57
N ASP A 56 33.18 3.05 2.06
CA ASP A 56 33.82 2.24 1.03
C ASP A 56 32.78 1.90 -0.06
N PRO A 57 32.75 2.67 -1.17
CA PRO A 57 31.82 2.42 -2.26
C PRO A 57 32.18 1.17 -3.10
N ASP A 58 33.41 0.67 -2.98
CA ASP A 58 33.93 -0.50 -3.71
C ASP A 58 33.76 -1.81 -2.92
N ALA A 59 33.18 -1.75 -1.72
CA ALA A 59 32.90 -2.92 -0.89
C ALA A 59 31.93 -3.88 -1.61
N ASP A 60 32.47 -4.95 -2.18
CA ASP A 60 31.68 -6.00 -2.82
C ASP A 60 31.08 -6.93 -1.77
N ALA A 61 29.74 -7.06 -1.80
CA ALA A 61 29.03 -8.02 -0.96
C ALA A 61 29.45 -9.48 -1.24
N ALA A 62 30.03 -9.76 -2.40
CA ALA A 62 30.58 -11.08 -2.74
C ALA A 62 31.93 -11.36 -2.08
N GLU A 63 32.70 -10.33 -1.70
CA GLU A 63 33.96 -10.44 -0.96
C GLU A 63 33.76 -10.49 0.56
N GLY A 64 32.51 -10.31 1.03
CA GLY A 64 32.13 -10.48 2.44
C GLY A 64 32.37 -9.26 3.33
N THR A 65 32.78 -8.13 2.76
CA THR A 65 32.89 -6.85 3.47
C THR A 65 31.58 -6.07 3.34
N PRO A 66 30.77 -5.95 4.41
CA PRO A 66 29.52 -5.20 4.34
C PRO A 66 29.82 -3.70 4.21
N THR A 67 29.08 -3.01 3.32
CA THR A 67 29.19 -1.56 3.13
C THR A 67 29.01 -0.82 4.46
N GLN A 68 29.98 0.00 4.82
CA GLN A 68 29.93 0.87 6.00
C GLN A 68 29.41 2.25 5.61
N TRP A 69 28.59 2.83 6.49
CA TRP A 69 27.99 4.15 6.32
C TRP A 69 28.50 5.10 7.39
N THR A 70 28.66 6.38 7.04
CA THR A 70 28.97 7.47 7.99
C THR A 70 28.21 8.74 7.63
N LEU A 71 28.15 9.70 8.55
CA LEU A 71 27.51 11.00 8.33
C LEU A 71 28.28 11.80 7.27
N ALA A 72 27.56 12.41 6.34
CA ALA A 72 28.16 13.33 5.40
C ALA A 72 28.73 14.52 6.17
N THR A 73 30.05 14.68 6.16
CA THR A 73 30.70 15.82 6.83
C THR A 73 30.48 17.06 5.95
N PRO A 74 29.93 18.18 6.50
CA PRO A 74 29.68 19.38 5.70
C PRO A 74 31.00 20.15 5.47
N ALA A 75 31.78 19.69 4.49
CA ALA A 75 32.95 20.30 3.79
C ALA A 75 33.90 19.13 3.47
N GLU A 76 34.29 18.81 2.24
CA GLU A 76 34.51 19.64 1.07
C GLU A 76 33.77 19.06 -0.15
N ALA A 77 33.31 19.95 -1.03
CA ALA A 77 32.95 19.57 -2.39
C ALA A 77 34.22 19.10 -3.09
N THR A 78 34.45 17.78 -3.15
CA THR A 78 35.41 17.21 -4.08
C THR A 78 34.82 17.35 -5.47
N ASP A 79 35.26 18.41 -6.13
CA ASP A 79 35.07 18.69 -7.55
C ASP A 79 35.74 17.56 -8.35
N THR A 80 35.00 16.49 -8.61
CA THR A 80 35.45 15.41 -9.50
C THR A 80 35.30 15.90 -10.94
N ALA A 81 36.25 16.73 -11.38
CA ALA A 81 36.47 17.00 -12.79
C ALA A 81 37.04 15.74 -13.48
N PRO A 82 36.64 15.42 -14.73
CA PRO A 82 37.17 14.28 -15.44
C PRO A 82 38.63 14.56 -15.85
N GLN A 83 39.57 13.75 -15.35
CA GLN A 83 40.95 13.76 -15.83
C GLN A 83 41.04 12.95 -17.12
N ASP A 84 40.92 13.66 -18.24
CA ASP A 84 41.60 13.33 -19.49
C ASP A 84 43.04 13.87 -19.40
N ALA A 85 44.03 13.00 -19.30
CA ALA A 85 45.41 13.28 -19.73
C ALA A 85 46.23 11.98 -19.82
N ASP A 86 46.36 11.48 -21.04
CA ASP A 86 47.58 10.81 -21.51
C ASP A 86 48.81 11.66 -21.18
N GLN A 87 49.85 11.06 -20.59
CA GLN A 87 51.28 11.30 -20.93
C GLN A 87 52.23 10.42 -20.11
N ASP A 88 52.77 9.41 -20.78
CA ASP A 88 54.20 9.07 -20.96
C ASP A 88 55.23 9.36 -19.84
N ASP A 89 55.78 8.26 -19.33
CA ASP A 89 57.19 7.82 -19.39
C ASP A 89 58.36 8.56 -18.66
N GLU A 90 59.28 7.69 -18.21
CA GLU A 90 60.70 7.86 -17.84
C GLU A 90 61.16 8.35 -16.44
N HIS A 91 61.60 7.36 -15.65
CA HIS A 91 62.92 7.19 -14.99
C HIS A 91 63.78 8.42 -14.60
N THR A 92 64.24 8.48 -13.34
CA THR A 92 65.66 8.24 -12.94
C THR A 92 65.91 8.35 -11.41
N ALA A 93 67.04 7.75 -11.00
CA ALA A 93 67.45 7.33 -9.66
C ALA A 93 68.09 8.40 -8.74
N GLY A 94 68.29 8.03 -7.45
CA GLY A 94 69.36 8.55 -6.57
C GLY A 94 68.86 8.95 -5.17
N THR A 95 68.95 8.13 -4.11
CA THR A 95 70.13 7.80 -3.27
C THR A 95 70.23 8.66 -1.98
N ASP A 96 70.55 7.96 -0.88
CA ASP A 96 71.07 8.37 0.44
C ASP A 96 70.12 8.78 1.59
N ALA A 97 69.96 7.82 2.53
CA ALA A 97 69.95 8.00 3.99
C ALA A 97 71.42 8.22 4.47
N PRO A 98 71.76 8.70 5.71
CA PRO A 98 71.24 8.30 7.04
C PRO A 98 71.00 9.55 7.96
N GLU A 99 70.62 9.53 9.24
CA GLU A 99 70.98 8.77 10.46
C GLU A 99 69.96 9.12 11.60
N PRO A 100 69.98 8.42 12.75
CA PRO A 100 68.95 8.41 13.79
C PRO A 100 69.30 9.21 15.07
N THR A 101 68.29 9.47 15.89
CA THR A 101 68.39 9.78 17.34
C THR A 101 67.15 9.15 17.98
N ASP A 102 67.24 8.00 18.64
CA ASP A 102 67.77 7.77 20.00
C ASP A 102 67.04 8.62 21.06
N LEU A 103 66.28 7.94 21.93
CA LEU A 103 66.03 8.21 23.36
C LEU A 103 64.82 7.38 23.87
N SER A 104 65.12 6.15 24.29
CA SER A 104 64.51 5.50 25.48
C SER A 104 65.34 5.93 26.72
N PRO A 105 64.94 5.75 28.01
CA PRO A 105 64.12 4.65 28.59
C PRO A 105 63.11 5.19 29.65
N ASP A 106 62.36 4.46 30.48
CA ASP A 106 62.55 3.19 31.19
C ASP A 106 61.25 2.84 31.97
N ALA A 107 61.07 1.55 32.30
CA ALA A 107 60.51 0.99 33.55
C ALA A 107 59.08 1.37 34.06
N GLU A 108 58.20 0.53 34.62
CA GLU A 108 58.12 -0.89 35.05
C GLU A 108 56.60 -1.19 35.21
N ALA A 109 56.08 -2.33 34.77
CA ALA A 109 55.78 -3.54 35.56
C ALA A 109 54.71 -3.43 36.68
N ASN A 110 53.68 -4.25 36.48
CA ASN A 110 52.91 -5.05 37.45
C ASN A 110 51.67 -4.51 38.17
N GLU A 111 50.64 -5.35 38.06
CA GLU A 111 49.38 -5.50 38.81
C GLU A 111 49.60 -5.53 40.33
N PRO A 112 48.51 -5.38 41.13
CA PRO A 112 47.90 -6.61 41.64
C PRO A 112 46.38 -6.60 41.85
N ASP A 113 45.88 -7.82 41.76
CA ASP A 113 44.73 -8.49 42.38
C ASP A 113 44.43 -8.10 43.85
N SER A 114 43.15 -8.09 44.24
CA SER A 114 42.62 -8.43 45.59
C SER A 114 41.10 -8.20 45.71
N GLU A 115 40.37 -9.26 46.05
CA GLU A 115 39.07 -9.24 46.75
C GLU A 115 39.18 -8.53 48.13
N PRO A 116 38.07 -8.18 48.82
CA PRO A 116 37.47 -9.17 49.73
C PRO A 116 35.94 -9.06 49.95
N ALA A 117 35.44 -10.05 50.67
CA ALA A 117 34.06 -10.32 51.01
C ALA A 117 33.58 -9.72 52.36
N GLU A 118 32.24 -9.67 52.47
CA GLU A 118 31.36 -9.82 53.65
C GLU A 118 30.92 -8.61 54.54
N THR A 119 29.57 -8.48 54.55
CA THR A 119 28.50 -7.98 55.46
C THR A 119 28.75 -7.95 56.98
N PRO A 120 27.93 -7.26 57.86
CA PRO A 120 26.46 -7.48 58.04
C PRO A 120 25.54 -6.36 58.65
N ASP A 121 24.24 -6.73 58.79
CA ASP A 121 23.09 -6.21 59.62
C ASP A 121 22.46 -4.84 59.26
N GLY A 122 21.15 -4.60 58.99
CA GLY A 122 19.84 -5.20 59.33
C GLY A 122 18.95 -4.11 60.03
N PRO A 123 17.61 -4.18 60.22
CA PRO A 123 16.49 -4.85 59.52
C PRO A 123 15.24 -3.92 59.25
N ALA A 124 14.21 -4.42 58.53
CA ALA A 124 12.76 -4.29 58.84
C ALA A 124 11.84 -4.78 57.68
N ASP A 125 11.28 -5.98 57.85
CA ASP A 125 9.88 -6.44 57.69
C ASP A 125 8.98 -5.86 56.59
N ASN A 126 8.50 -6.75 55.69
CA ASN A 126 7.07 -7.13 55.62
C ASN A 126 6.87 -8.31 54.65
N ASP A 127 6.43 -9.43 55.23
CA ASP A 127 5.80 -10.58 54.60
C ASP A 127 4.52 -10.21 53.82
N VAL A 128 4.24 -10.88 52.70
CA VAL A 128 2.96 -11.61 52.44
C VAL A 128 3.19 -12.66 51.33
N ASP A 129 2.81 -13.88 51.68
CA ASP A 129 2.74 -15.15 50.95
C ASP A 129 1.93 -15.20 49.63
N GLY A 130 2.27 -16.24 48.83
CA GLY A 130 1.42 -16.88 47.82
C GLY A 130 2.21 -17.19 46.53
N ASP A 131 3.05 -18.21 46.45
CA ASP A 131 2.73 -19.65 46.29
C ASP A 131 1.55 -19.94 45.35
N ILE A 132 1.85 -20.42 44.13
CA ILE A 132 1.43 -21.73 43.58
C ILE A 132 2.08 -21.92 42.19
N SER A 133 3.01 -22.87 42.16
CA SER A 133 3.39 -23.86 41.14
C SER A 133 2.78 -23.79 39.73
N GLN A 134 3.58 -23.76 38.65
CA GLN A 134 4.36 -24.84 38.00
C GLN A 134 3.56 -25.67 36.96
N ASP A 135 4.26 -26.02 35.87
CA ASP A 135 3.98 -27.02 34.81
C ASP A 135 3.56 -26.41 33.45
N GLY A 136 4.38 -26.36 32.39
CA GLY A 136 5.57 -27.13 32.07
C GLY A 136 5.22 -28.47 31.40
N LYS A 137 4.77 -28.46 30.13
CA LYS A 137 4.75 -29.70 29.33
C LYS A 137 5.03 -29.47 27.85
N THR A 138 6.25 -29.83 27.47
CA THR A 138 6.70 -30.17 26.13
C THR A 138 6.01 -31.46 25.66
N GLY A 139 5.61 -31.51 24.39
CA GLY A 139 5.02 -32.70 23.77
C GLY A 139 5.53 -32.86 22.34
N HIS A 140 6.54 -33.70 22.18
CA HIS A 140 7.00 -34.27 20.92
C HIS A 140 6.94 -35.79 21.07
N GLY A 141 6.29 -36.48 20.13
CA GLY A 141 6.14 -37.94 20.15
C GLY A 141 5.26 -38.43 19.01
N GLU A 142 5.91 -39.05 18.03
CA GLU A 142 5.37 -39.67 16.81
C GLU A 142 4.52 -40.93 17.06
N SER A 143 3.87 -41.34 15.97
CA SER A 143 3.54 -42.72 15.54
C SER A 143 2.31 -43.42 16.12
N GLY A 144 1.49 -44.00 15.23
CA GLY A 144 0.42 -44.94 15.58
C GLY A 144 -0.65 -45.09 14.51
N ASP A 145 -0.45 -46.05 13.62
CA ASP A 145 -1.33 -46.55 12.57
C ASP A 145 -2.73 -47.06 13.00
N ALA A 146 -3.61 -47.07 12.00
CA ALA A 146 -4.59 -48.10 11.63
C ALA A 146 -5.99 -48.19 12.28
N ASP A 147 -6.92 -48.35 11.32
CA ASP A 147 -8.17 -49.13 11.31
C ASP A 147 -9.42 -48.63 12.05
N GLY A 148 -10.37 -48.16 11.22
CA GLY A 148 -11.53 -48.99 10.88
C GLY A 148 -12.63 -49.11 11.95
N THR A 149 -13.83 -48.65 11.59
CA THR A 149 -15.11 -49.39 11.63
C THR A 149 -16.28 -48.42 11.77
N GLU A 150 -16.99 -48.16 10.67
CA GLU A 150 -18.42 -47.81 10.71
C GLU A 150 -19.22 -49.01 11.23
N PRO A 151 -20.38 -48.82 11.88
CA PRO A 151 -21.61 -48.94 11.08
C PRO A 151 -22.79 -48.04 11.53
N ASP A 152 -23.61 -47.74 10.50
CA ASP A 152 -25.07 -47.62 10.45
C ASP A 152 -25.89 -47.53 11.75
N THR A 153 -26.75 -46.51 11.85
CA THR A 153 -28.23 -46.69 11.82
C THR A 153 -29.00 -45.35 11.69
N ASP A 154 -29.76 -45.24 10.60
CA ASP A 154 -30.98 -44.42 10.40
C ASP A 154 -32.18 -45.10 11.14
N PRO A 155 -33.45 -44.59 11.17
CA PRO A 155 -34.01 -43.27 10.89
C PRO A 155 -35.05 -42.77 11.94
N ALA A 156 -35.49 -41.52 11.78
CA ALA A 156 -36.85 -40.97 11.96
C ALA A 156 -36.90 -39.65 12.75
N ASN A 157 -37.49 -38.60 12.15
CA ASN A 157 -38.85 -38.14 12.48
C ASN A 157 -39.05 -36.62 12.22
N GLN A 158 -39.75 -36.32 11.11
CA GLN A 158 -40.84 -35.34 10.90
C GLN A 158 -40.76 -33.86 11.36
N GLY A 159 -41.22 -33.01 10.42
CA GLY A 159 -41.87 -31.69 10.63
C GLY A 159 -40.96 -30.52 10.24
N ASP A 160 -41.34 -29.52 9.45
CA ASP A 160 -42.62 -29.10 8.89
C ASP A 160 -42.28 -28.13 7.75
N GLY A 161 -42.68 -28.43 6.52
CA GLY A 161 -42.45 -27.59 5.34
C GLY A 161 -43.76 -26.94 4.92
N ALA A 162 -43.94 -25.67 5.25
CA ALA A 162 -45.08 -24.87 4.83
C ALA A 162 -44.87 -24.38 3.39
N ASP A 163 -45.46 -25.11 2.43
CA ASP A 163 -45.73 -24.61 1.09
C ASP A 163 -46.92 -23.63 1.17
N THR A 164 -46.70 -22.39 0.73
CA THR A 164 -47.77 -21.43 0.46
C THR A 164 -47.82 -21.17 -1.03
N ASP A 165 -48.81 -21.77 -1.68
CA ASP A 165 -49.29 -21.41 -3.01
C ASP A 165 -49.87 -19.98 -2.99
N GLU A 166 -49.38 -19.10 -3.87
CA GLU A 166 -50.11 -17.92 -4.28
C GLU A 166 -50.05 -17.79 -5.82
N PRO A 167 -51.18 -17.91 -6.53
CA PRO A 167 -51.28 -17.53 -7.92
C PRO A 167 -51.90 -16.13 -8.03
N THR A 168 -51.19 -15.19 -8.65
CA THR A 168 -51.82 -13.97 -9.16
C THR A 168 -51.47 -13.77 -10.63
N ASP A 169 -52.45 -14.15 -11.45
CA ASP A 169 -52.67 -13.81 -12.84
C ASP A 169 -53.25 -12.37 -12.95
N LEU A 170 -53.27 -11.82 -14.17
CA LEU A 170 -53.80 -10.54 -14.66
C LEU A 170 -52.79 -9.36 -14.61
N GLY A 171 -52.47 -8.67 -15.71
CA GLY A 171 -52.96 -8.73 -17.07
C GLY A 171 -52.46 -7.52 -17.88
N ASP A 172 -52.61 -7.64 -19.20
CA ASP A 172 -52.75 -6.58 -20.22
C ASP A 172 -51.77 -5.39 -20.21
N GLN A 173 -50.89 -5.36 -21.22
CA GLN A 173 -50.49 -4.10 -21.82
C GLN A 173 -50.46 -4.21 -23.35
N PRO A 174 -51.23 -3.37 -24.08
CA PRO A 174 -51.33 -3.48 -25.53
C PRO A 174 -50.15 -2.83 -26.24
N ASP A 175 -49.79 -3.54 -27.30
CA ASP A 175 -48.99 -3.14 -28.44
C ASP A 175 -49.63 -1.96 -29.19
N ALA A 176 -48.86 -0.89 -29.43
CA ALA A 176 -49.15 0.11 -30.46
C ALA A 176 -47.94 1.01 -30.72
N GLY A 177 -47.44 0.99 -31.96
CA GLY A 177 -46.90 2.20 -32.58
C GLY A 177 -45.57 2.09 -33.30
N ASP A 178 -45.47 1.20 -34.28
CA ASP A 178 -44.58 1.39 -35.43
C ASP A 178 -45.05 2.63 -36.23
N GLY A 179 -44.12 3.54 -36.50
CA GLY A 179 -44.41 4.84 -37.11
C GLY A 179 -43.14 5.60 -37.42
N GLY A 180 -42.46 5.19 -38.49
CA GLY A 180 -41.37 5.95 -39.08
C GLY A 180 -41.86 7.27 -39.70
N SER A 181 -41.03 8.31 -39.60
CA SER A 181 -40.83 9.32 -40.65
C SER A 181 -39.60 10.17 -40.35
N ALA A 182 -38.97 10.57 -41.45
CA ALA A 182 -37.63 11.12 -41.55
C ALA A 182 -37.55 12.62 -41.24
N ASP A 183 -36.30 13.05 -41.04
CA ASP A 183 -35.70 14.29 -41.56
C ASP A 183 -36.27 15.65 -41.08
N ASP A 184 -35.44 16.39 -40.34
CA ASP A 184 -34.76 17.62 -40.79
C ASP A 184 -34.58 18.63 -39.63
N GLY A 185 -33.48 19.39 -39.65
CA GLY A 185 -33.41 20.71 -38.99
C GLY A 185 -32.67 20.84 -37.64
N GLN A 186 -31.49 21.43 -37.74
CA GLN A 186 -30.62 22.00 -36.70
C GLN A 186 -31.33 22.85 -35.63
N ASP A 187 -30.98 22.62 -34.34
CA ASP A 187 -30.75 23.70 -33.37
C ASP A 187 -29.89 23.17 -32.20
N GLU A 188 -28.62 23.61 -32.12
CA GLU A 188 -27.69 23.25 -31.03
C GLU A 188 -28.10 23.99 -29.75
N THR A 189 -28.97 23.35 -28.97
CA THR A 189 -29.15 23.66 -27.54
C THR A 189 -28.13 22.86 -26.72
N PRO A 190 -27.50 23.46 -25.69
CA PRO A 190 -26.47 22.78 -24.90
C PRO A 190 -27.06 21.55 -24.24
N ALA A 191 -26.47 20.40 -24.53
CA ALA A 191 -26.86 19.10 -23.99
C ALA A 191 -27.00 19.19 -22.47
N ALA A 192 -28.24 19.13 -22.00
CA ALA A 192 -28.55 18.88 -20.60
C ALA A 192 -27.79 17.61 -20.20
N ALA A 193 -26.93 17.75 -19.19
CA ALA A 193 -26.25 16.64 -18.58
C ALA A 193 -27.30 15.57 -18.26
N VAL A 194 -27.18 14.39 -18.85
CA VAL A 194 -27.99 13.23 -18.52
C VAL A 194 -27.71 12.92 -17.06
N VAL A 195 -28.57 13.43 -16.18
CA VAL A 195 -28.66 13.05 -14.78
C VAL A 195 -28.94 11.57 -14.79
N GLN A 196 -27.92 10.75 -14.48
CA GLN A 196 -28.14 9.32 -14.27
C GLN A 196 -29.24 9.20 -13.22
N PRO A 197 -30.28 8.37 -13.44
CA PRO A 197 -31.29 8.13 -12.41
C PRO A 197 -30.59 7.65 -11.15
N ALA A 198 -30.88 8.31 -10.03
CA ALA A 198 -30.29 8.02 -8.73
C ALA A 198 -30.39 6.52 -8.47
N ARG A 199 -29.24 5.84 -8.44
CA ARG A 199 -29.20 4.42 -8.09
C ARG A 199 -29.84 4.27 -6.71
N PRO A 200 -30.63 3.22 -6.46
CA PRO A 200 -31.14 2.94 -5.13
C PRO A 200 -29.98 3.02 -4.14
N GLY A 201 -30.12 3.88 -3.12
CA GLY A 201 -29.06 4.13 -2.15
C GLY A 201 -28.49 2.81 -1.63
N ASP A 202 -27.17 2.75 -1.44
CA ASP A 202 -26.51 1.55 -0.96
C ASP A 202 -27.19 1.07 0.33
N ARG A 203 -27.68 -0.18 0.33
CA ARG A 203 -28.42 -0.78 1.45
C ARG A 203 -27.65 -0.67 2.77
N LYS A 204 -26.32 -0.70 2.72
CA LYS A 204 -25.45 -0.55 3.90
C LYS A 204 -25.44 0.88 4.41
N VAL A 205 -25.40 1.87 3.52
CA VAL A 205 -25.51 3.29 3.91
C VAL A 205 -26.87 3.57 4.53
N MET A 206 -27.94 3.03 3.94
CA MET A 206 -29.30 3.15 4.48
C MET A 206 -29.39 2.54 5.89
N ALA A 207 -28.78 1.37 6.11
CA ALA A 207 -28.74 0.72 7.42
C ALA A 207 -27.99 1.56 8.47
N ILE A 208 -26.80 2.07 8.13
CA ILE A 208 -26.02 2.95 9.03
C ILE A 208 -26.83 4.22 9.34
N LYS A 209 -27.48 4.82 8.33
CA LYS A 209 -28.28 6.03 8.54
C LYS A 209 -29.49 5.77 9.44
N GLY A 210 -30.12 4.60 9.34
CA GLY A 210 -31.18 4.18 10.26
C GLY A 210 -30.70 4.17 11.71
N VAL A 211 -29.57 3.49 11.97
CA VAL A 211 -28.96 3.45 13.31
C VAL A 211 -28.65 4.86 13.82
N LEU A 212 -28.04 5.73 12.99
CA LEU A 212 -27.77 7.11 13.39
C LEU A 212 -29.05 7.89 13.73
N ALA A 213 -30.15 7.66 13.01
CA ALA A 213 -31.43 8.30 13.29
C ALA A 213 -32.03 7.83 14.62
N ASP A 214 -31.87 6.54 14.96
CA ASP A 214 -32.37 5.96 16.22
C ASP A 214 -31.64 6.52 17.45
N HIS A 215 -30.33 6.84 17.33
CA HIS A 215 -29.54 7.45 18.39
C HIS A 215 -29.64 8.99 18.45
N GLY A 216 -30.28 9.62 17.45
CA GLY A 216 -30.54 11.05 17.39
C GLY A 216 -29.31 11.95 17.60
N ASP A 217 -29.50 13.06 18.32
CA ASP A 217 -28.43 14.03 18.60
C ASP A 217 -27.40 13.52 19.64
N GLY A 218 -27.71 12.45 20.39
CA GLY A 218 -26.79 11.82 21.33
C GLY A 218 -25.66 11.05 20.64
N GLY A 219 -25.90 10.64 19.40
CA GLY A 219 -24.95 9.98 18.52
C GLY A 219 -24.56 8.56 18.94
N ALA A 220 -24.22 7.76 17.94
CA ALA A 220 -23.79 6.38 18.10
C ALA A 220 -22.27 6.26 18.01
N THR A 221 -21.66 5.40 18.84
CA THR A 221 -20.24 5.04 18.66
C THR A 221 -20.09 4.05 17.52
N LEU A 222 -18.88 3.93 16.96
CA LEU A 222 -18.60 3.00 15.86
C LEU A 222 -18.97 1.55 16.20
N ASP A 223 -18.70 1.11 17.44
CA ASP A 223 -19.01 -0.25 17.87
C ASP A 223 -20.53 -0.51 17.94
N VAL A 224 -21.30 0.48 18.39
CA VAL A 224 -22.77 0.42 18.40
C VAL A 224 -23.31 0.35 16.97
N ILE A 225 -22.79 1.18 16.07
CA ILE A 225 -23.17 1.17 14.64
C ILE A 225 -22.90 -0.20 14.03
N VAL A 226 -21.74 -0.79 14.29
CA VAL A 226 -21.36 -2.12 13.79
C VAL A 226 -22.28 -3.21 14.34
N ALA A 227 -22.56 -3.19 15.64
CA ALA A 227 -23.41 -4.17 16.29
C ALA A 227 -24.86 -4.12 15.79
N GLU A 228 -25.42 -2.93 15.62
CA GLU A 228 -26.83 -2.75 15.23
C GLU A 228 -27.06 -2.87 13.71
N SER A 229 -26.11 -2.42 12.88
CA SER A 229 -26.23 -2.52 11.43
C SER A 229 -25.84 -3.89 10.86
N GLY A 230 -25.12 -4.71 11.64
CA GLY A 230 -24.52 -5.96 11.17
C GLY A 230 -23.41 -5.78 10.14
N ILE A 231 -22.91 -4.55 9.95
CA ILE A 231 -21.85 -4.23 8.99
C ILE A 231 -20.50 -4.31 9.69
N GLY A 232 -19.56 -5.10 9.14
CA GLY A 232 -18.22 -5.22 9.71
C GLY A 232 -17.49 -3.88 9.85
N HIS A 233 -16.69 -3.76 10.91
CA HIS A 233 -16.04 -2.53 11.36
C HIS A 233 -15.33 -1.75 10.24
N ALA A 234 -14.49 -2.41 9.43
CA ALA A 234 -13.79 -1.75 8.33
C ALA A 234 -14.73 -1.15 7.27
N THR A 235 -15.86 -1.81 6.99
CA THR A 235 -16.86 -1.29 6.05
C THR A 235 -17.64 -0.14 6.66
N ALA A 236 -18.04 -0.25 7.94
CA ALA A 236 -18.73 0.82 8.65
C ALA A 236 -17.88 2.10 8.71
N THR A 237 -16.59 2.00 9.05
CA THR A 237 -15.67 3.15 9.06
C THR A 237 -15.56 3.82 7.69
N ARG A 238 -15.42 3.04 6.62
CA ARG A 238 -15.33 3.57 5.25
C ARG A 238 -16.62 4.28 4.84
N LEU A 239 -17.78 3.67 5.12
CA LEU A 239 -19.07 4.27 4.78
C LEU A 239 -19.38 5.51 5.62
N LEU A 240 -19.03 5.53 6.91
CA LEU A 240 -19.16 6.73 7.75
C LEU A 240 -18.29 7.87 7.24
N THR A 241 -17.09 7.57 6.74
CA THR A 241 -16.23 8.59 6.09
C THR A 241 -16.88 9.12 4.81
N ALA A 242 -17.50 8.24 4.01
CA ALA A 242 -18.24 8.66 2.81
C ALA A 242 -19.48 9.49 3.15
N MET A 243 -20.22 9.09 4.19
CA MET A 243 -21.36 9.83 4.71
C MET A 243 -20.93 11.19 5.27
N GLU A 244 -19.77 11.30 5.91
CA GLU A 244 -19.19 12.57 6.37
C GLU A 244 -18.89 13.51 5.21
N GLN A 245 -18.27 13.00 4.15
CA GLN A 245 -17.98 13.78 2.95
C GLN A 245 -19.24 14.29 2.24
N ALA A 246 -20.32 13.50 2.28
CA ALA A 246 -21.61 13.88 1.74
C ALA A 246 -22.47 14.72 2.71
N ASP A 247 -21.99 15.03 3.92
CA ASP A 247 -22.79 15.64 5.01
C ASP A 247 -24.06 14.84 5.38
N ALA A 248 -24.01 13.52 5.22
CA ALA A 248 -25.05 12.57 5.64
C ALA A 248 -24.83 12.02 7.05
N ALA A 249 -23.62 12.18 7.60
CA ALA A 249 -23.28 11.92 9.00
C ALA A 249 -22.23 12.94 9.47
N ARG A 250 -22.20 13.26 10.76
CA ARG A 250 -21.19 14.16 11.36
C ARG A 250 -20.61 13.56 12.61
N ARG A 251 -19.32 13.83 12.88
CA ARG A 251 -18.67 13.43 14.13
C ARG A 251 -18.93 14.47 15.21
N LEU A 252 -19.26 14.01 16.41
CA LEU A 252 -19.27 14.84 17.60
C LEU A 252 -17.87 14.90 18.22
N PRO A 253 -17.47 16.06 18.76
CA PRO A 253 -16.22 16.19 19.49
C PRO A 253 -16.27 15.37 20.79
N GLY A 254 -15.19 14.66 21.09
CA GLY A 254 -15.04 13.87 22.32
C GLY A 254 -14.55 12.44 22.10
N LEU A 255 -14.14 11.79 23.19
CA LEU A 255 -13.80 10.37 23.23
C LEU A 255 -14.83 9.64 24.12
N PRO A 256 -15.43 8.52 23.67
CA PRO A 256 -15.28 7.90 22.34
C PRO A 256 -15.91 8.75 21.23
N GLN A 257 -15.40 8.61 20.00
CA GLN A 257 -15.96 9.28 18.83
C GLN A 257 -17.41 8.83 18.61
N ARG A 258 -18.32 9.79 18.51
CA ARG A 258 -19.75 9.57 18.28
C ARG A 258 -20.15 10.18 16.94
N TRP A 259 -21.10 9.54 16.28
CA TRP A 259 -21.63 9.93 14.99
C TRP A 259 -23.10 10.31 15.11
N ILE A 260 -23.48 11.41 14.49
CA ILE A 260 -24.87 11.89 14.42
C ILE A 260 -25.32 11.95 12.95
N PRO A 261 -26.63 11.88 12.68
CA PRO A 261 -27.15 12.03 11.33
C PRO A 261 -26.89 13.45 10.79
N GLY A 262 -26.50 13.53 9.52
CA GLY A 262 -26.39 14.77 8.77
C GLY A 262 -27.64 15.06 7.93
N PRO A 263 -27.77 16.28 7.39
CA PRO A 263 -28.92 16.69 6.58
C PRO A 263 -29.05 15.91 5.26
N THR A 264 -27.96 15.42 4.68
CA THR A 264 -27.97 14.76 3.36
C THR A 264 -28.59 13.36 3.41
N LYS A 265 -29.42 13.00 2.44
CA LYS A 265 -30.11 11.69 2.38
C LYS A 265 -29.13 10.56 2.11
N ALA A 266 -29.40 9.37 2.65
CA ALA A 266 -28.55 8.19 2.43
C ALA A 266 -28.48 7.78 0.94
N SER A 267 -29.51 8.08 0.15
CA SER A 267 -29.54 7.83 -1.30
C SER A 267 -28.57 8.72 -2.10
N GLU A 268 -28.11 9.82 -1.51
CA GLU A 268 -27.20 10.78 -2.15
C GLU A 268 -25.73 10.51 -1.78
N VAL A 269 -25.48 9.55 -0.89
CA VAL A 269 -24.13 9.16 -0.48
C VAL A 269 -23.55 8.19 -1.51
N ASP A 270 -22.41 8.56 -2.09
CA ASP A 270 -21.60 7.62 -2.86
C ASP A 270 -20.87 6.68 -1.88
N PRO A 271 -21.11 5.35 -1.89
CA PRO A 271 -20.42 4.40 -1.00
C PRO A 271 -18.93 4.23 -1.34
N ASN A 272 -18.47 4.76 -2.49
CA ASN A 272 -17.09 4.73 -2.91
C ASN A 272 -16.64 6.12 -3.38
N PRO A 273 -16.63 7.11 -2.47
CA PRO A 273 -16.30 8.48 -2.84
C PRO A 273 -14.86 8.54 -3.36
N GLU A 274 -14.60 9.45 -4.30
CA GLU A 274 -13.23 9.68 -4.75
C GLU A 274 -12.36 10.07 -3.54
N PRO A 275 -11.14 9.52 -3.44
CA PRO A 275 -10.24 9.87 -2.35
C PRO A 275 -10.05 11.38 -2.26
N PRO A 276 -10.10 11.99 -1.06
CA PRO A 276 -9.92 13.42 -0.90
C PRO A 276 -8.57 13.81 -1.49
N ARG A 277 -8.59 14.82 -2.38
CA ARG A 277 -7.39 15.36 -3.01
C ARG A 277 -6.96 16.64 -2.32
N CYS A 278 -5.66 16.85 -2.23
CA CYS A 278 -5.12 18.10 -1.75
C CYS A 278 -5.60 19.24 -2.67
N PRO A 279 -6.21 20.31 -2.15
CA PRO A 279 -6.66 21.44 -2.98
C PRO A 279 -5.48 22.17 -3.64
N LEU A 280 -4.25 21.99 -3.13
CA LEU A 280 -3.05 22.66 -3.64
C LEU A 280 -2.35 21.86 -4.74
N CYS A 281 -2.17 20.54 -4.55
CA CYS A 281 -1.38 19.71 -5.46
C CYS A 281 -2.19 18.59 -6.16
N HIS A 282 -3.50 18.49 -5.88
CA HIS A 282 -4.42 17.46 -6.39
C HIS A 282 -4.00 16.00 -6.19
N GLN A 283 -2.96 15.77 -5.38
CA GLN A 283 -2.56 14.43 -4.97
C GLN A 283 -3.60 13.85 -4.01
N VAL A 284 -3.82 12.54 -4.12
CA VAL A 284 -4.68 11.80 -3.20
C VAL A 284 -4.07 11.89 -1.81
N ILE A 285 -4.81 12.47 -0.86
CA ILE A 285 -4.37 12.51 0.53
C ILE A 285 -4.64 11.14 1.12
N ARG A 286 -3.56 10.36 1.32
CA ARG A 286 -3.63 9.06 2.00
C ARG A 286 -3.56 9.28 3.51
N GLY A 287 -4.43 8.61 4.27
CA GLY A 287 -4.36 8.59 5.75
C GLY A 287 -5.31 9.53 6.50
N LEU A 288 -6.24 10.21 5.82
CA LEU A 288 -7.15 11.21 6.44
C LEU A 288 -8.27 10.68 7.35
N ALA A 289 -8.34 9.37 7.61
CA ALA A 289 -9.36 8.82 8.51
C ALA A 289 -9.29 9.41 9.94
N THR A 290 -8.17 10.07 10.28
CA THR A 290 -7.88 10.64 11.61
C THR A 290 -7.94 12.16 11.71
N ALA A 291 -8.09 12.94 10.62
CA ALA A 291 -8.09 14.41 10.71
C ALA A 291 -8.80 15.16 9.53
N PRO A 292 -10.10 14.93 9.27
CA PRO A 292 -10.86 15.72 8.29
C PRO A 292 -10.83 17.24 8.59
N ASP A 293 -10.79 17.62 9.88
CA ASP A 293 -10.70 19.02 10.33
C ASP A 293 -9.45 19.75 9.83
N ALA A 294 -8.32 19.06 9.67
CA ALA A 294 -7.11 19.66 9.13
C ALA A 294 -7.30 20.09 7.67
N THR A 295 -8.08 19.33 6.89
CA THR A 295 -8.38 19.67 5.50
C THR A 295 -9.34 20.85 5.42
N ALA A 296 -10.38 20.89 6.27
CA ALA A 296 -11.30 22.01 6.36
C ALA A 296 -10.58 23.31 6.81
N THR A 297 -9.64 23.19 7.74
CA THR A 297 -8.83 24.32 8.22
C THR A 297 -7.87 24.83 7.16
N VAL A 298 -7.24 23.94 6.37
CA VAL A 298 -6.39 24.37 5.24
C VAL A 298 -7.23 24.94 4.10
N GLN A 299 -8.41 24.39 3.82
CA GLN A 299 -9.32 24.92 2.81
C GLN A 299 -9.82 26.32 3.15
N SER A 300 -10.09 26.64 4.43
CA SER A 300 -10.53 27.98 4.84
C SER A 300 -9.43 29.04 4.71
N LEU A 301 -8.16 28.63 4.66
CA LEU A 301 -7.01 29.50 4.41
C LEU A 301 -6.80 29.81 2.92
N ILE A 302 -7.39 29.00 2.02
CA ILE A 302 -7.31 29.18 0.58
C ILE A 302 -8.42 30.14 0.16
N ARG A 303 -8.06 31.34 -0.27
CA ARG A 303 -9.02 32.29 -0.81
C ARG A 303 -9.48 31.86 -2.20
N PRO A 304 -10.69 32.27 -2.63
CA PRO A 304 -11.22 31.97 -3.96
C PRO A 304 -10.40 32.57 -5.11
N ASP A 305 -9.49 33.50 -4.81
CA ASP A 305 -8.54 34.08 -5.75
C ASP A 305 -7.30 33.18 -6.00
N GLY A 306 -7.21 32.03 -5.33
CA GLY A 306 -6.08 31.10 -5.48
C GLY A 306 -4.86 31.48 -4.64
N THR A 307 -5.02 32.32 -3.62
CA THR A 307 -3.93 32.70 -2.72
C THR A 307 -4.08 32.04 -1.35
N LEU A 308 -2.97 31.61 -0.78
CA LEU A 308 -2.89 31.13 0.60
C LEU A 308 -2.31 32.26 1.46
N HIS A 309 -3.08 32.73 2.44
CA HIS A 309 -2.62 33.74 3.39
C HIS A 309 -2.15 33.06 4.68
N ILE A 310 -0.86 33.13 4.97
CA ILE A 310 -0.26 32.60 6.21
C ILE A 310 0.06 33.79 7.11
N VAL A 311 -0.64 33.90 8.25
CA VAL A 311 -0.31 34.92 9.26
C VAL A 311 0.79 34.38 10.17
N ALA A 312 1.97 34.98 10.11
CA ALA A 312 3.10 34.67 10.96
C ALA A 312 2.85 35.13 12.42
N PRO A 313 3.61 34.59 13.40
CA PRO A 313 3.43 34.91 14.82
C PRO A 313 3.64 36.38 15.18
N ASP A 314 4.33 37.13 14.33
CA ASP A 314 4.57 38.58 14.42
C ASP A 314 3.39 39.41 13.86
N GLY A 315 2.36 38.75 13.33
CA GLY A 315 1.21 39.38 12.68
C GLY A 315 1.41 39.71 11.21
N GLU A 316 2.57 39.38 10.63
CA GLU A 316 2.82 39.58 9.20
C GLU A 316 2.03 38.55 8.39
N THR A 317 1.32 38.99 7.35
CA THR A 317 0.57 38.08 6.47
C THR A 317 1.39 37.79 5.23
N HIS A 318 1.92 36.58 5.12
CA HIS A 318 2.55 36.09 3.91
C HIS A 318 1.49 35.61 2.94
N VAL A 319 1.44 36.22 1.76
CA VAL A 319 0.58 35.79 0.66
C VAL A 319 1.40 34.89 -0.25
N VAL A 320 0.99 33.63 -0.37
CA VAL A 320 1.58 32.67 -1.29
C VAL A 320 0.60 32.50 -2.46
N ASP A 321 1.02 32.95 -3.64
CA ASP A 321 0.31 32.66 -4.88
C ASP A 321 0.40 31.17 -5.16
N LEU A 322 -0.74 30.47 -5.15
CA LEU A 322 -0.75 29.05 -5.48
C LEU A 322 -0.60 28.91 -7.01
N PRO A 323 0.11 27.87 -7.49
CA PRO A 323 0.21 27.59 -8.91
C PRO A 323 -1.19 27.60 -9.54
N THR A 324 -1.34 28.43 -10.58
CA THR A 324 -2.63 28.71 -11.20
C THR A 324 -3.28 27.40 -11.62
N LEU A 325 -4.52 27.20 -11.14
CA LEU A 325 -5.44 26.14 -11.51
C LEU A 325 -5.24 25.74 -12.98
N MET A 326 -4.70 24.54 -13.23
CA MET A 326 -5.04 23.90 -14.49
C MET A 326 -6.55 23.68 -14.46
N PRO A 327 -7.29 24.12 -15.50
CA PRO A 327 -8.74 24.06 -15.47
C PRO A 327 -9.18 22.63 -15.19
N PRO A 328 -10.25 22.44 -14.38
CA PRO A 328 -10.80 21.12 -14.13
C PRO A 328 -11.06 20.49 -15.50
N ARG A 329 -10.44 19.33 -15.75
CA ARG A 329 -10.75 18.53 -16.94
C ARG A 329 -12.25 18.26 -16.90
N THR A 330 -12.99 19.00 -17.71
CA THR A 330 -14.40 18.75 -18.01
C THR A 330 -14.54 17.28 -18.35
N ALA A 331 -15.34 16.59 -17.56
CA ALA A 331 -15.82 15.26 -17.89
C ALA A 331 -16.56 15.34 -19.24
N GLY A 332 -16.15 14.49 -20.19
CA GLY A 332 -16.92 14.21 -21.40
C GLY A 332 -16.60 15.06 -22.63
N VAL A 333 -15.49 14.77 -23.31
CA VAL A 333 -15.45 14.80 -24.78
C VAL A 333 -14.58 13.63 -25.25
N ALA A 334 -15.20 12.68 -25.97
CA ALA A 334 -14.49 11.68 -26.73
C ALA A 334 -13.59 12.37 -27.79
N ARG A 335 -12.29 12.13 -27.73
CA ARG A 335 -11.34 12.38 -28.83
C ARG A 335 -10.53 11.09 -28.96
N SER A 336 -10.83 10.20 -29.90
CA SER A 336 -10.49 10.29 -31.32
C SER A 336 -9.10 10.87 -31.54
N ALA A 337 -8.14 9.97 -31.79
CA ALA A 337 -6.84 10.13 -32.44
C ALA A 337 -6.07 11.45 -32.18
N GLY A 338 -5.07 11.39 -31.31
CA GLY A 338 -4.15 12.51 -31.08
C GLY A 338 -2.86 12.09 -30.38
N ARG A 339 -1.93 11.56 -31.17
CA ARG A 339 -0.52 11.27 -30.90
C ARG A 339 0.17 12.31 -29.99
N ARG A 340 0.59 11.93 -28.78
CA ARG A 340 1.79 12.45 -28.09
C ARG A 340 2.37 11.34 -27.22
N GLY A 341 3.47 10.76 -27.69
CA GLY A 341 4.38 10.02 -26.85
C GLY A 341 5.29 11.01 -26.14
N ASP A 342 5.33 10.90 -24.82
CA ASP A 342 6.47 11.29 -24.01
C ASP A 342 6.59 10.22 -22.93
N GLY A 343 7.31 9.16 -23.28
CA GLY A 343 7.45 7.96 -22.48
C GLY A 343 8.54 8.17 -21.45
N THR A 344 8.17 8.17 -20.19
CA THR A 344 9.12 7.91 -19.10
C THR A 344 9.79 6.57 -19.39
N VAL A 345 11.05 6.62 -19.82
CA VAL A 345 11.85 5.42 -20.08
C VAL A 345 11.99 4.66 -18.77
N ASN A 346 11.75 3.35 -18.79
CA ASN A 346 11.93 2.51 -17.61
C ASN A 346 13.42 2.50 -17.20
N THR A 347 13.71 2.06 -15.98
CA THR A 347 15.10 1.96 -15.46
C THR A 347 16.03 1.08 -16.30
N ASP A 348 15.48 0.23 -17.17
CA ASP A 348 16.20 -0.65 -18.10
C ASP A 348 16.36 -0.04 -19.51
N GLY A 349 16.04 1.24 -19.71
CA GLY A 349 16.12 1.91 -21.02
C GLY A 349 14.96 1.58 -21.96
N SER A 350 14.05 0.68 -21.57
CA SER A 350 12.94 0.26 -22.42
C SER A 350 11.76 1.23 -22.38
N GLN A 351 11.04 1.37 -23.50
CA GLN A 351 9.81 2.15 -23.51
C GLN A 351 8.73 1.45 -22.66
N PRO A 352 7.94 2.21 -21.86
CA PRO A 352 6.86 1.64 -21.09
C PRO A 352 5.84 1.00 -22.04
N PHE A 353 5.28 -0.15 -21.63
CA PHE A 353 4.25 -0.82 -22.41
C PHE A 353 3.09 0.12 -22.71
N GLY A 354 2.60 0.07 -23.96
CA GLY A 354 1.39 0.77 -24.36
C GLY A 354 0.20 0.34 -23.51
N ARG A 355 -0.83 1.18 -23.47
CA ARG A 355 -2.06 0.88 -22.71
C ARG A 355 -2.65 -0.46 -23.17
N GLY A 356 -2.68 -1.43 -22.27
CA GLY A 356 -3.24 -2.77 -22.50
C GLY A 356 -2.33 -3.74 -23.25
N GLU A 357 -1.13 -3.33 -23.65
CA GLU A 357 -0.18 -4.17 -24.38
C GLU A 357 0.31 -5.34 -23.51
N LEU A 358 0.77 -5.04 -22.29
CA LEU A 358 1.20 -6.07 -21.35
C LEU A 358 0.05 -7.01 -20.94
N GLU A 359 -1.18 -6.48 -20.85
CA GLU A 359 -2.36 -7.28 -20.56
C GLU A 359 -2.62 -8.30 -21.68
N LYS A 360 -2.51 -7.86 -22.94
CA LYS A 360 -2.63 -8.73 -24.11
C LYS A 360 -1.56 -9.81 -24.13
N LEU A 361 -0.29 -9.44 -23.93
CA LEU A 361 0.83 -10.39 -23.90
C LEU A 361 0.69 -11.44 -22.78
N THR A 362 0.22 -11.01 -21.61
CA THR A 362 -0.06 -11.91 -20.48
C THR A 362 -1.11 -12.96 -20.87
N LEU A 363 -2.17 -12.56 -21.57
CA LEU A 363 -3.20 -13.48 -22.07
C LEU A 363 -2.68 -14.35 -23.20
N ASP A 364 -1.89 -13.82 -24.14
CA ASP A 364 -1.34 -14.57 -25.26
C ASP A 364 -0.41 -15.71 -24.77
N VAL A 365 0.41 -15.46 -23.74
CA VAL A 365 1.27 -16.50 -23.13
C VAL A 365 0.45 -17.61 -22.47
N LEU A 366 -0.62 -17.25 -21.74
CA LEU A 366 -1.51 -18.23 -21.12
C LEU A 366 -2.33 -18.99 -22.17
N ALA A 367 -2.80 -18.32 -23.22
CA ALA A 367 -3.54 -18.93 -24.31
C ALA A 367 -2.68 -19.88 -25.16
N ALA A 368 -1.36 -19.64 -25.23
CA ALA A 368 -0.42 -20.57 -25.84
C ALA A 368 -0.19 -21.85 -25.01
N HIS A 369 -0.57 -21.84 -23.72
CA HIS A 369 -0.46 -22.98 -22.79
C HIS A 369 -1.82 -23.30 -22.16
N PRO A 370 -2.85 -23.64 -22.97
CA PRO A 370 -4.20 -23.86 -22.46
C PRO A 370 -4.23 -25.03 -21.48
N GLY A 371 -4.92 -24.84 -20.35
CA GLY A 371 -5.02 -25.82 -19.27
C GLY A 371 -3.76 -25.94 -18.38
N HIS A 372 -2.66 -25.26 -18.70
CA HIS A 372 -1.47 -25.27 -17.86
C HIS A 372 -1.52 -24.13 -16.83
N ALA A 373 -1.35 -24.49 -15.55
CA ALA A 373 -1.30 -23.51 -14.48
C ALA A 373 0.10 -22.89 -14.41
N MET A 374 0.19 -21.56 -14.57
CA MET A 374 1.44 -20.80 -14.54
C MET A 374 1.42 -19.77 -13.42
N THR A 375 2.58 -19.55 -12.78
CA THR A 375 2.72 -18.45 -11.82
C THR A 375 2.93 -17.12 -12.56
N PRO A 376 2.64 -15.96 -11.93
CA PRO A 376 2.99 -14.65 -12.49
C PRO A 376 4.47 -14.48 -12.83
N GLN A 377 5.36 -15.18 -12.10
CA GLN A 377 6.79 -15.16 -12.35
C GLN A 377 7.14 -15.93 -13.63
N ASP A 378 6.54 -17.09 -13.85
CA ASP A 378 6.75 -17.89 -15.07
C ASP A 378 6.29 -17.12 -16.31
N ILE A 379 5.11 -16.49 -16.21
CA ILE A 379 4.55 -15.67 -17.29
C ILE A 379 5.44 -14.46 -17.57
N ALA A 380 5.90 -13.75 -16.53
CA ALA A 380 6.80 -12.62 -16.71
C ALA A 380 8.13 -13.03 -17.36
N THR A 381 8.65 -14.20 -16.98
CA THR A 381 9.88 -14.77 -17.58
C THR A 381 9.67 -15.10 -19.06
N ALA A 382 8.53 -15.71 -19.42
CA ALA A 382 8.19 -16.02 -20.80
C ALA A 382 8.06 -14.75 -21.67
N ILE A 383 7.38 -13.70 -21.18
CA ILE A 383 7.25 -12.43 -21.90
C ILE A 383 8.62 -11.75 -22.02
N SER A 384 9.43 -11.78 -20.95
CA SER A 384 10.76 -11.16 -20.97
C SER A 384 11.66 -11.81 -22.02
N ALA A 385 11.61 -13.15 -22.14
CA ALA A 385 12.35 -13.89 -23.16
C ALA A 385 11.85 -13.61 -24.59
N GLN A 386 10.55 -13.37 -24.78
CA GLN A 386 9.97 -13.05 -26.10
C GLN A 386 10.34 -11.65 -26.59
N LEU A 387 10.48 -10.69 -25.66
CA LEU A 387 10.68 -9.27 -25.99
C LEU A 387 12.10 -8.77 -25.75
N ASP A 388 12.99 -9.64 -25.26
CA ASP A 388 14.36 -9.31 -24.86
C ASP A 388 14.42 -8.08 -23.94
N ARG A 389 13.50 -8.02 -22.96
CA ARG A 389 13.39 -6.91 -21.99
C ARG A 389 12.86 -7.41 -20.65
N ALA A 390 13.16 -6.71 -19.58
CA ALA A 390 12.67 -7.06 -18.25
C ALA A 390 11.16 -6.78 -18.11
N VAL A 391 10.41 -7.76 -17.60
CA VAL A 391 8.99 -7.61 -17.27
C VAL A 391 8.76 -7.88 -15.78
N SER A 392 8.10 -6.94 -15.10
CA SER A 392 7.79 -7.08 -13.67
C SER A 392 6.72 -8.15 -13.43
N SER A 393 7.04 -9.15 -12.61
CA SER A 393 6.07 -10.16 -12.17
C SER A 393 4.92 -9.58 -11.34
N GLY A 394 5.14 -8.46 -10.64
CA GLY A 394 4.08 -7.72 -9.96
C GLY A 394 3.05 -7.11 -10.94
N ALA A 395 3.52 -6.59 -12.08
CA ALA A 395 2.63 -6.06 -13.12
C ALA A 395 1.82 -7.18 -13.79
N VAL A 396 2.48 -8.32 -14.08
CA VAL A 396 1.82 -9.51 -14.61
C VAL A 396 0.78 -10.06 -13.62
N ARG A 397 1.09 -10.13 -12.32
CA ARG A 397 0.14 -10.53 -11.28
C ARG A 397 -1.12 -9.67 -11.30
N ASN A 398 -0.98 -8.35 -11.33
CA ASN A 398 -2.14 -7.44 -11.36
C ASN A 398 -3.03 -7.68 -12.60
N ASN A 399 -2.41 -7.91 -13.76
CA ASN A 399 -3.13 -8.25 -14.99
C ASN A 399 -3.85 -9.61 -14.88
N CYS A 400 -3.18 -10.64 -14.32
CA CYS A 400 -3.80 -11.94 -14.11
C CYS A 400 -4.99 -11.87 -13.15
N THR A 401 -4.86 -11.19 -12.01
CA THR A 401 -5.98 -10.99 -11.07
C THR A 401 -7.14 -10.25 -11.73
N LYS A 402 -6.87 -9.22 -12.54
CA LYS A 402 -7.90 -8.50 -13.30
C LYS A 402 -8.56 -9.38 -14.37
N ALA A 403 -7.79 -10.21 -15.08
CA ALA A 403 -8.30 -11.11 -16.10
C ALA A 403 -9.13 -12.25 -15.49
N ALA A 404 -8.72 -12.78 -14.33
CA ALA A 404 -9.45 -13.79 -13.58
C ALA A 404 -10.78 -13.23 -13.04
N ALA A 405 -10.77 -12.01 -12.47
CA ALA A 405 -11.99 -11.33 -12.04
C ALA A 405 -12.96 -11.05 -13.20
N ALA A 406 -12.45 -10.88 -14.42
CA ALA A 406 -13.24 -10.72 -15.63
C ALA A 406 -13.68 -12.06 -16.27
N GLY A 407 -13.33 -13.21 -15.67
CA GLY A 407 -13.67 -14.55 -16.18
C GLY A 407 -12.93 -14.97 -17.45
N ARG A 408 -11.84 -14.28 -17.83
CA ARG A 408 -11.05 -14.59 -19.04
C ARG A 408 -10.01 -15.68 -18.83
N ILE A 409 -9.56 -15.85 -17.59
CA ILE A 409 -8.64 -16.91 -17.16
C ILE A 409 -9.13 -17.46 -15.83
N LEU A 410 -8.67 -18.65 -15.46
CA LEU A 410 -9.02 -19.31 -14.22
C LEU A 410 -7.91 -19.11 -13.20
N LEU A 411 -8.28 -18.74 -11.97
CA LEU A 411 -7.42 -18.85 -10.81
C LEU A 411 -7.41 -20.32 -10.36
N VAL A 412 -6.25 -20.96 -10.36
CA VAL A 412 -6.11 -22.41 -10.09
C VAL A 412 -5.73 -22.66 -8.63
N SER A 413 -4.82 -21.87 -8.08
CA SER A 413 -4.43 -21.92 -6.67
C SER A 413 -4.06 -20.52 -6.17
N ASP A 414 -4.33 -20.25 -4.90
CA ASP A 414 -3.95 -19.01 -4.20
C ASP A 414 -2.57 -19.09 -3.52
N ALA A 415 -2.03 -20.31 -3.33
CA ALA A 415 -0.74 -20.53 -2.67
C ALA A 415 -0.02 -21.79 -3.22
N PRO A 416 0.97 -21.63 -4.14
CA PRO A 416 1.36 -20.39 -4.80
C PRO A 416 0.28 -19.90 -5.79
N LEU A 417 0.21 -18.58 -5.96
CA LEU A 417 -0.76 -17.95 -6.85
C LEU A 417 -0.52 -18.39 -8.31
N THR A 418 -1.47 -19.12 -8.90
CA THR A 418 -1.36 -19.70 -10.24
C THR A 418 -2.62 -19.48 -11.07
N PHE A 419 -2.43 -19.23 -12.36
CA PHE A 419 -3.51 -18.97 -13.30
C PHE A 419 -3.40 -19.88 -14.52
N ALA A 420 -4.53 -20.25 -15.10
CA ALA A 420 -4.59 -21.05 -16.34
C ALA A 420 -5.57 -20.43 -17.34
N TYR A 421 -5.26 -20.54 -18.63
CA TYR A 421 -6.25 -20.32 -19.67
C TYR A 421 -7.15 -21.56 -19.77
N PRO A 422 -8.49 -21.43 -19.91
CA PRO A 422 -9.37 -22.58 -20.06
C PRO A 422 -8.91 -23.48 -21.21
N ALA A 423 -8.78 -24.78 -20.96
CA ALA A 423 -8.56 -25.72 -22.06
C ALA A 423 -9.77 -25.69 -23.00
N PRO A 424 -9.59 -25.70 -24.34
CA PRO A 424 -10.71 -25.89 -25.23
C PRO A 424 -11.34 -27.24 -24.88
N THR A 425 -12.61 -27.22 -24.50
CA THR A 425 -13.39 -28.45 -24.35
C THR A 425 -13.39 -29.12 -25.71
N SER A 426 -12.70 -30.26 -25.81
CA SER A 426 -12.90 -31.19 -26.90
C SER A 426 -14.34 -31.69 -26.80
N ASP A 427 -15.28 -30.97 -27.41
CA ASP A 427 -16.59 -31.53 -27.74
C ASP A 427 -16.31 -32.71 -28.67
N GLY A 428 -16.35 -33.91 -28.09
CA GLY A 428 -16.28 -35.16 -28.84
C GLY A 428 -17.46 -35.20 -29.82
N PRO A 429 -17.24 -35.72 -31.04
CA PRO A 429 -18.25 -35.64 -32.09
C PRO A 429 -19.48 -36.49 -31.75
N ASP A 430 -20.64 -35.91 -31.97
CA ASP A 430 -21.88 -36.63 -32.26
C ASP A 430 -21.61 -37.79 -33.22
N GLY A 431 -22.00 -39.01 -32.85
CA GLY A 431 -21.98 -40.12 -33.78
C GLY A 431 -21.83 -41.53 -33.22
N GLN A 432 -22.37 -41.84 -32.03
CA GLN A 432 -22.67 -43.24 -31.73
C GLN A 432 -24.01 -43.58 -32.40
N ALA A 433 -23.93 -43.93 -33.68
CA ALA A 433 -25.01 -44.61 -34.37
C ALA A 433 -25.28 -45.96 -33.68
N ASP A 434 -26.54 -46.12 -33.30
CA ASP A 434 -27.21 -47.40 -33.05
C ASP A 434 -26.95 -48.37 -34.23
N PRO A 435 -26.59 -49.63 -33.95
CA PRO A 435 -27.22 -50.69 -34.71
C PRO A 435 -27.64 -51.87 -33.83
N SER A 436 -28.96 -52.04 -33.72
CA SER A 436 -29.78 -53.27 -33.90
C SER A 436 -29.39 -54.54 -33.16
#